data_AF-A0A0K2Y651-F1
#
_entry.id   AF-A0A0K2Y651-F1
#
_cell.length_a   1.000
_cell.length_b   1.000
_cell.length_c   1.000
_cell.angle_alpha   90.00
_cell.angle_beta   90.00
_cell.angle_gamma   90.00
#
_symmetry.space_group_name_H-M   'P 1'
#
loop_
_entity.id
_entity.type
_entity.pdbx_description
1 polymer ?
#
loop_
_entity_poly.entity_id
_entity_poly.type
_entity_poly.pdbx_seq_one_letter_code
_entity_poly.pdbx_strand_id
1 'polypeptide(L)'
;MKISLPNENLNDTLERFEIKKKLALELNLPDFYNAMENFKKAMRSSECGHFLTFDKYRNKISDELARVLAWASFCDIKWCPMCAWRKARKLIAELLSILSQIERDYRVGYTFSP
;
A
#
# COMPACT_ATOMS: atom_id res chain seq x y z
N MET A 1 -0.71 -19.19 -27.07
CA MET A 1 -2.00 -18.57 -26.70
C MET A 1 -1.78 -17.57 -25.57
N LYS A 2 -1.92 -16.26 -25.83
CA LYS A 2 -2.03 -15.25 -24.77
C LYS A 2 -3.51 -15.14 -24.42
N ILE A 3 -3.92 -15.75 -23.31
CA ILE A 3 -5.28 -15.61 -22.82
C ILE A 3 -5.32 -14.29 -22.04
N SER A 4 -5.90 -13.26 -22.66
CA SER A 4 -6.28 -12.03 -21.99
C SER A 4 -7.60 -12.26 -21.26
N LEU A 5 -7.55 -12.41 -19.94
CA LEU A 5 -8.74 -12.44 -19.07
C LEU A 5 -9.06 -11.01 -18.57
N PRO A 6 -10.35 -10.61 -18.48
CA PRO A 6 -10.78 -9.23 -18.17
C PRO A 6 -10.48 -8.77 -16.74
N ASN A 7 -10.40 -7.45 -16.58
CA ASN A 7 -9.77 -6.69 -15.50
C ASN A 7 -10.68 -6.40 -14.28
N GLU A 8 -11.46 -7.36 -13.78
CA GLU A 8 -12.52 -7.05 -12.79
C GLU A 8 -11.98 -6.70 -11.39
N ASN A 9 -10.81 -7.21 -11.01
CA ASN A 9 -10.13 -6.92 -9.72
C ASN A 9 -9.15 -5.72 -9.76
N LEU A 10 -9.03 -5.05 -10.91
CA LEU A 10 -8.06 -3.96 -11.12
C LEU A 10 -8.55 -2.64 -10.52
N ASN A 11 -9.85 -2.38 -10.66
CA ASN A 11 -10.45 -1.11 -10.24
C ASN A 11 -10.37 -0.94 -8.73
N ASP A 12 -10.78 -1.93 -7.92
CA ASP A 12 -10.75 -1.83 -6.45
C ASP A 12 -9.31 -1.69 -5.90
N THR A 13 -8.34 -2.40 -6.49
CA THR A 13 -6.94 -2.28 -6.05
C THR A 13 -6.38 -0.90 -6.34
N LEU A 14 -6.58 -0.35 -7.55
CA LEU A 14 -6.10 0.98 -7.92
C LEU A 14 -6.88 2.09 -7.23
N GLU A 15 -8.19 1.95 -7.08
CA GLU A 15 -9.07 2.91 -6.40
C GLU A 15 -8.59 3.21 -4.99
N ARG A 16 -8.15 2.18 -4.25
CA ARG A 16 -7.57 2.37 -2.90
C ARG A 16 -6.31 3.24 -2.92
N PHE A 17 -5.44 3.11 -3.92
CA PHE A 17 -4.27 3.97 -4.06
C PHE A 17 -4.67 5.39 -4.47
N GLU A 18 -5.63 5.54 -5.40
CA GLU A 18 -6.10 6.84 -5.86
C GLU A 18 -6.73 7.67 -4.74
N ILE A 19 -7.51 7.06 -3.85
CA ILE A 19 -8.07 7.72 -2.67
C ILE A 19 -6.94 8.30 -1.79
N LYS A 20 -5.88 7.51 -1.55
CA LYS A 20 -4.75 7.96 -0.72
C LYS A 20 -3.86 8.97 -1.44
N LYS A 21 -3.78 8.91 -2.77
CA LYS A 21 -3.08 9.89 -3.60
C LYS A 21 -3.79 11.24 -3.57
N LYS A 22 -5.12 11.25 -3.69
CA LYS A 22 -5.93 12.46 -3.55
C LYS A 22 -5.70 13.15 -2.21
N LEU A 23 -5.76 12.40 -1.11
CA LEU A 23 -5.44 12.93 0.22
C LEU A 23 -4.00 13.47 0.32
N ALA A 24 -3.04 12.82 -0.34
CA ALA A 24 -1.65 13.31 -0.36
C ALA A 24 -1.49 14.61 -1.14
N LEU A 25 -2.26 14.80 -2.21
CA LEU A 25 -2.30 16.04 -2.99
C LEU A 25 -2.94 17.17 -2.19
N GLU A 26 -4.05 16.90 -1.48
CA GLU A 26 -4.72 17.87 -0.61
C GLU A 26 -3.81 18.41 0.50
N LEU A 27 -2.91 17.56 1.05
CA LEU A 27 -1.96 17.96 2.09
C LEU A 27 -0.82 18.85 1.55
N ASN A 28 -0.54 18.78 0.25
CA ASN A 28 0.51 19.52 -0.44
C ASN A 28 1.88 19.51 0.31
N LEU A 29 2.34 18.30 0.63
CA LEU A 29 3.68 18.09 1.22
C LEU A 29 4.83 18.65 0.38
N PRO A 30 4.80 18.63 -0.97
CA PRO A 30 5.87 19.20 -1.78
C PRO A 30 6.12 20.67 -1.45
N ASP A 31 5.08 21.49 -1.43
CA ASP A 31 5.20 22.92 -1.15
C ASP A 31 5.65 23.17 0.30
N PHE A 32 5.12 22.39 1.25
CA PHE A 32 5.55 22.45 2.65
C PHE A 32 7.06 22.19 2.81
N TYR A 33 7.59 21.14 2.17
CA TYR A 33 9.02 20.85 2.23
C TYR A 33 9.87 21.83 1.42
N ASN A 34 9.34 22.39 0.33
CA ASN A 34 10.02 23.41 -0.45
C ASN A 34 10.20 24.71 0.34
N ALA A 35 9.16 25.14 1.07
CA ALA A 35 9.21 26.32 1.94
C ALA A 35 10.22 26.19 3.09
N MET A 36 10.56 24.96 3.50
CA MET A 36 11.61 24.67 4.49
C MET A 36 12.98 24.38 3.86
N GLU A 37 13.16 24.70 2.58
CA GLU A 37 14.40 24.46 1.81
C GLU A 37 14.83 22.97 1.78
N ASN A 38 13.88 22.05 2.01
CA ASN A 38 14.11 20.62 1.96
C ASN A 38 13.74 20.05 0.59
N PHE A 39 14.49 20.47 -0.43
CA PHE A 39 14.22 20.14 -1.83
C PHE A 39 14.18 18.63 -2.10
N LYS A 40 15.01 17.85 -1.39
CA LYS A 40 15.02 16.38 -1.51
C LYS A 40 13.70 15.76 -1.07
N LYS A 41 13.12 16.20 0.04
CA LYS A 41 11.80 15.71 0.47
C LYS A 41 10.70 16.23 -0.44
N ALA A 42 10.76 17.51 -0.84
CA ALA A 42 9.78 18.11 -1.75
C ALA A 42 9.64 17.30 -3.05
N MET A 43 10.77 17.04 -3.73
CA MET A 43 10.83 16.25 -4.96
C MET A 43 10.35 14.80 -4.77
N ARG A 44 10.73 14.14 -3.66
CA ARG A 44 10.24 12.78 -3.40
C ARG A 44 8.73 12.75 -3.15
N SER A 45 8.19 13.73 -2.42
CA SER A 45 6.76 13.81 -2.15
C SER A 45 5.92 14.12 -3.39
N SER A 46 6.45 14.90 -4.35
CA SER A 46 5.72 15.21 -5.60
C SER A 46 5.59 13.99 -6.51
N GLU A 47 6.59 13.10 -6.48
CA GLU A 47 6.63 11.87 -7.29
C GLU A 47 5.88 10.68 -6.65
N CYS A 48 5.37 10.84 -5.43
CA CYS A 48 4.81 9.74 -4.65
C CYS A 48 3.49 9.22 -5.26
N GLY A 49 3.44 7.93 -5.58
CA GLY A 49 2.26 7.29 -6.16
C GLY A 49 2.02 7.68 -7.62
N HIS A 50 3.02 8.26 -8.31
CA HIS A 50 2.93 8.54 -9.73
C HIS A 50 3.00 7.24 -10.57
N PHE A 51 3.83 6.29 -10.15
CA PHE A 51 4.01 5.03 -10.85
C PHE A 51 3.73 3.83 -9.93
N LEU A 52 2.96 2.87 -10.43
CA LEU A 52 2.63 1.61 -9.76
C LEU A 52 2.68 0.48 -10.80
N THR A 53 3.48 -0.56 -10.54
CA THR A 53 3.48 -1.79 -11.34
C THR A 53 3.05 -2.98 -10.52
N PHE A 54 2.32 -3.87 -11.17
CA PHE A 54 1.79 -5.07 -10.56
C PHE A 54 2.19 -6.29 -11.37
N ASP A 55 2.81 -7.25 -10.70
CA ASP A 55 3.02 -8.59 -11.25
C ASP A 55 1.71 -9.38 -11.19
N LYS A 56 1.56 -10.33 -12.11
CA LYS A 56 0.41 -11.24 -12.14
C LYS A 56 0.87 -12.64 -11.80
N TYR A 57 0.22 -13.23 -10.81
CA TYR A 57 0.42 -14.61 -10.39
C TYR A 57 -0.88 -15.38 -10.62
N ARG A 58 -0.77 -16.61 -11.09
CA ARG A 58 -1.91 -17.52 -11.24
C ARG A 58 -1.68 -18.71 -10.32
N ASN A 59 -2.63 -18.98 -9.45
CA ASN A 59 -2.61 -20.18 -8.64
C ASN A 59 -2.78 -21.39 -9.58
N LYS A 60 -1.86 -22.37 -9.51
CA LYS A 60 -1.90 -23.54 -10.39
C LYS A 60 -3.04 -24.52 -10.07
N ILE A 61 -3.61 -24.43 -8.87
CA ILE A 61 -4.64 -25.34 -8.36
C ILE A 61 -6.01 -24.68 -8.39
N SER A 62 -6.15 -23.49 -7.79
CA SER A 62 -7.43 -22.77 -7.73
C SER A 62 -7.75 -21.93 -8.98
N ASP A 63 -6.79 -21.81 -9.91
CA ASP A 63 -6.83 -20.93 -11.08
C ASP A 63 -6.95 -19.43 -10.80
N GLU A 64 -6.95 -19.05 -9.52
CA GLU A 64 -7.10 -17.67 -9.08
C GLU A 64 -5.94 -16.80 -9.55
N LEU A 65 -6.30 -15.63 -10.08
CA LEU A 65 -5.34 -14.60 -10.49
C LEU A 65 -5.10 -13.64 -9.32
N ALA A 66 -3.91 -13.68 -8.76
CA ALA A 66 -3.43 -12.69 -7.82
C ALA A 66 -2.60 -11.63 -8.56
N ARG A 67 -2.71 -10.37 -8.14
CA ARG A 67 -1.79 -9.32 -8.57
C ARG A 67 -1.09 -8.73 -7.37
N VAL A 68 0.22 -8.64 -7.44
CA VAL A 68 1.06 -8.19 -6.34
C VAL A 68 1.79 -6.93 -6.79
N LEU A 69 1.77 -5.90 -5.96
CA LEU A 69 2.53 -4.68 -6.23
C LEU A 69 4.02 -5.05 -6.30
N ALA A 70 4.61 -4.88 -7.48
CA ALA A 70 5.99 -5.23 -7.77
C ALA A 70 6.92 -4.04 -7.55
N TRP A 71 6.56 -2.88 -8.10
CA TRP A 71 7.33 -1.65 -7.94
C TRP A 71 6.41 -0.42 -7.89
N ALA A 72 6.88 0.62 -7.22
CA ALA A 72 6.14 1.86 -7.05
C ALA A 72 7.06 3.02 -6.65
N SER A 73 6.68 4.25 -7.01
CA SER A 73 7.34 5.45 -6.49
C SER A 73 6.73 5.84 -5.14
N PHE A 74 7.45 5.62 -4.03
CA PHE A 74 7.02 6.07 -2.69
C PHE A 74 8.03 7.03 -2.08
N CYS A 75 7.54 8.04 -1.35
CA CYS A 75 8.38 9.07 -0.76
C CYS A 75 8.93 8.73 0.64
N ASP A 76 8.44 7.67 1.28
CA ASP A 76 8.77 7.24 2.66
C ASP A 76 8.64 8.33 3.74
N ILE A 77 7.91 9.40 3.46
CA ILE A 77 7.66 10.47 4.42
C ILE A 77 6.53 10.04 5.35
N LYS A 78 6.76 10.16 6.66
CA LYS A 78 5.82 9.74 7.73
C LYS A 78 4.42 10.36 7.57
N TRP A 79 4.37 11.62 7.15
CA TRP A 79 3.11 12.38 7.00
C TRP A 79 2.42 12.18 5.65
N CYS A 80 3.04 11.49 4.70
CA CYS A 80 2.41 11.21 3.42
C CYS A 80 1.29 10.18 3.60
N PRO A 81 0.02 10.50 3.27
CA PRO A 81 -1.10 9.57 3.43
C PRO A 81 -0.91 8.24 2.71
N MET A 82 -0.29 8.25 1.52
CA MET A 82 0.07 7.05 0.76
C MET A 82 1.03 6.15 1.54
N CYS A 83 2.15 6.72 2.02
CA CYS A 83 3.20 5.95 2.70
C CYS A 83 2.78 5.51 4.10
N ALA A 84 2.07 6.36 4.84
CA ALA A 84 1.52 6.05 6.15
C ALA A 84 0.52 4.89 6.08
N TRP A 85 -0.42 4.96 5.13
CA TRP A 85 -1.40 3.90 4.89
C TRP A 85 -0.73 2.57 4.51
N ARG A 86 0.24 2.59 3.59
CA ARG A 86 0.97 1.38 3.20
C ARG A 86 1.71 0.76 4.39
N LYS A 87 2.39 1.58 5.20
CA LYS A 87 3.10 1.13 6.39
C LYS A 87 2.14 0.52 7.42
N ALA A 88 1.00 1.16 7.67
CA ALA A 88 -0.03 0.64 8.56
C ALA A 88 -0.55 -0.73 8.09
N ARG A 89 -0.85 -0.89 6.80
CA ARG A 89 -1.30 -2.17 6.24
C ARG A 89 -0.28 -3.28 6.41
N LYS A 90 1.00 -3.00 6.16
CA LYS A 90 2.08 -3.96 6.37
C LYS A 90 2.15 -4.41 7.84
N LEU A 91 2.15 -3.46 8.76
CA LEU A 91 2.20 -3.74 10.19
C LEU A 91 0.99 -4.55 10.68
N ILE A 92 -0.21 -4.21 10.22
CA ILE A 92 -1.43 -4.96 10.55
C ILE A 92 -1.33 -6.40 10.02
N ALA A 93 -0.84 -6.60 8.79
CA ALA A 93 -0.68 -7.94 8.24
C ALA A 93 0.34 -8.79 9.02
N GLU A 94 1.48 -8.19 9.39
CA GLU A 94 2.49 -8.83 10.23
C GLU A 94 1.93 -9.18 11.62
N LEU A 95 1.22 -8.23 12.25
CA LEU A 95 0.57 -8.44 13.54
C LEU A 95 -0.44 -9.60 13.47
N LEU A 96 -1.36 -9.58 12.51
CA LEU A 96 -2.34 -10.65 12.33
C LEU A 96 -1.66 -12.01 12.12
N SER A 97 -0.58 -12.06 11.33
CA SER A 97 0.19 -13.30 11.15
C SER A 97 0.75 -13.85 12.47
N ILE A 98 1.25 -12.97 13.35
CA ILE A 98 1.75 -13.36 14.68
C ILE A 98 0.59 -13.84 15.56
N LEU A 99 -0.51 -13.08 15.61
CA LEU A 99 -1.67 -13.42 16.42
C LEU A 99 -2.25 -14.79 16.01
N SER A 100 -2.32 -15.09 14.72
CA SER A 100 -2.78 -16.39 14.22
C SER A 100 -1.84 -17.54 14.58
N GLN A 101 -0.54 -17.29 14.76
CA GLN A 101 0.39 -18.31 15.26
C GLN A 101 0.16 -18.57 16.75
N ILE A 102 0.00 -17.52 17.55
CA ILE A 102 -0.28 -17.65 18.99
C ILE A 102 -1.62 -18.37 19.23
N GLU A 103 -2.67 -18.03 18.48
CA GLU A 103 -3.98 -18.69 18.58
C GLU A 103 -3.93 -20.19 18.25
N ARG A 104 -2.98 -20.61 17.41
CA ARG A 104 -2.76 -22.02 17.09
C ARG A 104 -2.14 -22.78 18.26
N ASP A 105 -1.22 -22.14 18.95
CA ASP A 105 -0.40 -22.77 20.00
C ASP A 105 -1.05 -22.66 21.39
N TYR A 106 -1.89 -21.63 21.60
CA TYR A 106 -2.47 -21.30 22.90
C TYR A 106 -3.94 -20.88 22.80
N ARG A 107 -4.71 -21.18 23.85
CA ARG A 107 -6.08 -20.68 24.01
C ARG A 107 -6.05 -19.26 24.60
N VAL A 108 -5.96 -18.26 23.74
CA VAL A 108 -5.89 -16.84 24.11
C VAL A 108 -7.05 -16.03 23.54
N GLY A 109 -7.29 -14.84 24.11
CA GLY A 109 -8.15 -13.81 23.56
C GLY A 109 -7.47 -12.45 23.70
N TYR A 110 -7.63 -11.58 22.69
CA TYR A 110 -6.94 -10.29 22.64
C TYR A 110 -7.87 -9.14 23.06
N THR A 111 -7.37 -8.26 23.93
CA THR A 111 -8.02 -6.98 24.24
C THR A 111 -7.22 -5.85 23.61
N PHE A 112 -7.85 -5.11 22.69
CA PHE A 112 -7.28 -3.90 22.12
C PHE A 112 -7.85 -2.71 22.87
N SER A 113 -7.05 -2.09 23.74
CA SER A 113 -7.44 -0.83 24.37
C SER A 113 -7.15 0.34 23.42
N PRO A 114 -8.12 1.25 23.20
CA PRO A 114 -7.88 2.51 22.49
C PRO A 114 -6.93 3.43 23.25
#